data_AF-A0A537CYG0-F1
#
_entry.id   AF-A0A537CYG0-F1
#
_cell.length_a   1.000
_cell.length_b   1.000
_cell.length_c   1.000
_cell.angle_alpha   90.00
_cell.angle_beta   90.00
_cell.angle_gamma   90.00
#
_symmetry.space_group_name_H-M   'P 1'
#
loop_
_entity.id
_entity.type
_entity.pdbx_description
1 polymer ?
#
loop_
_entity_poly.entity_id
_entity_poly.type
_entity_poly.pdbx_seq_one_letter_code
_entity_poly.pdbx_strand_id
1 'polypeptide(L)'
;MEFTIKSGSPEKQRSACVVVGVFDNRKPSLSAELIDRASGGYVSEIIRRGDMEGKLGSTLLLHNVRGTLADRVLLVGLGKERDFREREFRTATRAAVRLLNETGSYEAVVYLTEEKVKRREVAWRVEHAVVVAMEAVYRFDEMKSQPADVRRPLRKLTLSVPQRSDLTAGEAAAARGLAIAHGMDLARDLGNLPGNICTPTYLAERAQALAKELDFSCQVLDRPQLEELKMGSFLSVTNGSEQPPKFIVLEYNGAGKKQKPMVLVGKGITFDSGGISIKPAHDMDHMKFDMCGAASVLGTFRAIAELKAKINLVGLVAACENMPNGRATKPGDIVRSMSGQTVEVLNTDAEGRLILCDALTYAERYEPTAVVDIATLTGAMVIALGHIACGVFSNSDSLARALLGAGEEAFDRAWQMP
;
A
#
# COMPACT_ATOMS: atom_id res chain seq x y z
N MET A 1 10.86 8.02 7.26
CA MET A 1 10.52 8.84 8.44
C MET A 1 10.55 7.93 9.66
N GLU A 2 11.02 8.40 10.81
CA GLU A 2 11.04 7.64 12.07
C GLU A 2 9.77 7.86 12.88
N PHE A 3 9.32 6.83 13.59
CA PHE A 3 8.16 6.88 14.47
C PHE A 3 8.53 6.42 15.88
N THR A 4 8.08 7.17 16.90
CA THR A 4 8.24 6.79 18.31
C THR A 4 6.92 6.95 19.05
N ILE A 5 6.67 6.12 20.06
CA ILE A 5 5.43 6.17 20.84
C ILE A 5 5.72 6.74 22.21
N LYS A 6 4.88 7.68 22.67
CA LYS A 6 4.99 8.27 24.02
C LYS A 6 3.62 8.45 24.64
N SER A 7 3.61 8.58 25.97
CA SER A 7 2.44 9.00 26.73
C SER A 7 2.85 10.16 27.62
N GLY A 8 2.15 11.29 27.51
CA GLY A 8 2.46 12.51 28.27
C GLY A 8 1.70 13.72 27.75
N SER A 9 1.72 14.81 28.51
CA SER A 9 0.90 15.99 28.24
C SER A 9 1.46 16.88 27.10
N PRO A 10 0.61 17.46 26.24
CA PRO A 10 1.02 18.22 25.05
C PRO A 10 1.77 19.51 25.40
N GLU A 11 1.41 20.19 26.48
CA GLU A 11 2.03 21.46 26.91
C GLU A 11 3.48 21.31 27.39
N LYS A 12 3.89 20.08 27.73
CA LYS A 12 5.24 19.77 28.22
C LYS A 12 6.19 19.29 27.11
N GLN A 13 5.73 19.17 25.88
CA GLN A 13 6.55 18.67 24.78
C GLN A 13 7.54 19.74 24.32
N ARG A 14 8.83 19.38 24.31
CA ARG A 14 9.91 20.16 23.69
C ARG A 14 10.13 19.60 22.28
N SER A 15 9.40 20.10 21.30
CA SER A 15 9.49 19.67 19.89
C SER A 15 9.33 20.86 18.95
N ALA A 16 9.70 20.68 17.68
CA ALA A 16 9.52 21.72 16.67
C ALA A 16 8.04 22.01 16.35
N CYS A 17 7.14 21.05 16.61
CA CYS A 17 5.69 21.23 16.52
C CYS A 17 4.93 20.22 17.39
N VAL A 18 3.81 20.65 17.97
CA VAL A 18 2.81 19.77 18.61
C VAL A 18 1.51 19.86 17.81
N VAL A 19 0.93 18.71 17.45
CA VAL A 19 -0.31 18.62 16.67
C VAL A 19 -1.47 18.21 17.56
N VAL A 20 -2.53 19.02 17.58
CA VAL A 20 -3.76 18.80 18.37
C VAL A 20 -5.02 19.00 17.53
N GLY A 21 -6.13 18.45 17.98
CA GLY A 21 -7.39 18.43 17.25
C GLY A 21 -8.39 19.53 17.65
N VAL A 22 -9.20 19.96 16.69
CA VAL A 22 -10.41 20.77 16.91
C VAL A 22 -11.56 20.15 16.13
N PHE A 23 -12.62 19.77 16.82
CA PHE A 23 -13.87 19.30 16.23
C PHE A 23 -14.73 20.47 15.73
N ASP A 24 -15.64 20.14 14.81
CA ASP A 24 -16.64 21.04 14.25
C ASP A 24 -17.44 21.75 15.34
N ASN A 25 -17.97 22.94 15.02
CA ASN A 25 -18.50 23.90 16.00
C ASN A 25 -17.46 24.30 17.05
N ARG A 26 -16.19 24.46 16.64
CA ARG A 26 -15.15 25.12 17.46
C ARG A 26 -14.87 24.40 18.78
N LYS A 27 -15.07 23.08 18.84
CA LYS A 27 -14.86 22.29 20.05
C LYS A 27 -13.41 21.80 20.09
N PRO A 28 -12.55 22.29 20.99
CA PRO A 28 -11.19 21.76 21.12
C PRO A 28 -11.21 20.29 21.57
N SER A 29 -10.24 19.50 21.12
CA SER A 29 -10.02 18.18 21.70
C SER A 29 -9.31 18.28 23.05
N LEU A 30 -9.24 17.19 23.81
CA LEU A 30 -8.62 17.20 25.15
C LEU A 30 -7.17 17.72 25.10
N SER A 31 -6.41 17.31 24.08
CA SER A 31 -5.03 17.77 23.91
C SER A 31 -4.96 19.28 23.59
N ALA A 32 -5.91 19.81 22.81
CA ALA A 32 -6.01 21.24 22.54
C ALA A 32 -6.46 22.03 23.78
N GLU A 33 -7.36 21.51 24.62
CA GLU A 33 -7.76 22.12 25.89
C GLU A 33 -6.58 22.24 26.89
N LEU A 34 -5.70 21.24 26.93
CA LEU A 34 -4.51 21.27 27.78
C LEU A 34 -3.51 22.35 27.32
N ILE A 35 -3.29 22.48 26.01
CA ILE A 35 -2.51 23.58 25.43
C ILE A 35 -3.17 24.92 25.75
N ASP A 36 -4.50 25.02 25.56
CA ASP A 36 -5.24 26.26 25.79
C ASP A 36 -5.09 26.75 27.24
N ARG A 37 -5.25 25.85 28.22
CA ARG A 37 -5.07 26.14 29.64
C ARG A 37 -3.65 26.62 29.95
N ALA A 38 -2.63 25.96 29.40
CA ALA A 38 -1.24 26.36 29.59
C ALA A 38 -0.95 27.73 28.96
N SER A 39 -1.62 28.05 27.85
CA SER A 39 -1.49 29.32 27.13
C SER A 39 -2.36 30.46 27.64
N GLY A 40 -3.14 30.25 28.71
CA GLY A 40 -4.03 31.26 29.27
C GLY A 40 -5.24 31.60 28.39
N GLY A 41 -5.76 30.64 27.62
CA GLY A 41 -6.96 30.82 26.79
C GLY A 41 -6.69 31.31 25.36
N TYR A 42 -5.43 31.33 24.91
CA TYR A 42 -5.05 31.83 23.59
C TYR A 42 -5.66 31.00 22.45
N VAL A 43 -5.69 29.67 22.57
CA VAL A 43 -6.26 28.79 21.54
C VAL A 43 -7.78 29.00 21.47
N SER A 44 -8.45 29.09 22.61
CA SER A 44 -9.88 29.41 22.68
C SER A 44 -10.20 30.76 22.07
N GLU A 45 -9.34 31.77 22.24
CA GLU A 45 -9.51 33.07 21.62
C GLU A 45 -9.44 33.01 20.09
N ILE A 46 -8.43 32.33 19.54
CA ILE A 46 -8.26 32.09 18.09
C ILE A 46 -9.48 31.37 17.52
N ILE A 47 -9.91 30.29 18.18
CA ILE A 47 -11.09 29.52 17.79
C ILE A 47 -12.35 30.41 17.82
N ARG A 48 -12.56 31.21 18.87
CA ARG A 48 -13.73 32.10 19.01
C ARG A 48 -13.79 33.17 17.90
N ARG A 49 -12.64 33.66 17.45
CA ARG A 49 -12.54 34.64 16.34
C ARG A 49 -12.91 34.03 14.98
N GLY A 50 -12.95 32.71 14.86
CA GLY A 50 -13.35 32.00 13.64
C GLY A 50 -12.16 31.53 12.79
N ASP A 51 -10.92 31.69 13.27
CA ASP A 51 -9.73 31.28 12.52
C ASP A 51 -9.62 29.73 12.43
N MET A 52 -10.29 29.02 13.33
CA MET A 52 -10.37 27.56 13.34
C MET A 52 -11.77 27.07 13.71
N GLU A 53 -12.52 26.58 12.73
CA GLU A 53 -13.89 26.07 12.94
C GLU A 53 -13.97 24.57 13.24
N GLY A 54 -12.89 23.82 12.96
CA GLY A 54 -12.84 22.37 13.12
C GLY A 54 -13.31 21.56 11.91
N LYS A 55 -13.47 22.21 10.74
CA LYS A 55 -13.81 21.55 9.48
C LYS A 55 -12.79 20.45 9.14
N LEU A 56 -13.25 19.26 8.77
CA LEU A 56 -12.37 18.11 8.52
C LEU A 56 -11.21 18.46 7.56
N GLY A 57 -9.98 18.23 8.02
CA GLY A 57 -8.76 18.47 7.26
C GLY A 57 -8.30 19.92 7.18
N SER A 58 -9.01 20.88 7.78
CA SER A 58 -8.50 22.25 7.92
C SER A 58 -7.32 22.28 8.89
N THR A 59 -6.40 23.22 8.69
CA THR A 59 -5.20 23.35 9.51
C THR A 59 -4.95 24.81 9.87
N LEU A 60 -4.44 25.04 11.08
CA LEU A 60 -3.99 26.36 11.52
C LEU A 60 -2.70 26.21 12.32
N LEU A 61 -1.61 26.79 11.81
CA LEU A 61 -0.30 26.76 12.45
C LEU A 61 -0.08 28.00 13.30
N LEU A 62 0.11 27.79 14.60
CA LEU A 62 0.39 28.83 15.57
C LEU A 62 1.87 28.79 15.94
N HIS A 63 2.50 29.95 16.03
CA HIS A 63 3.92 30.08 16.38
C HIS A 63 4.09 30.66 17.77
N ASN A 64 5.07 30.17 18.53
CA ASN A 64 5.47 30.72 19.82
C ASN A 64 4.29 30.91 20.79
N VAL A 65 3.42 29.90 20.90
CA VAL A 65 2.28 29.91 21.81
C VAL A 65 2.81 29.95 23.25
N ARG A 66 2.59 31.06 23.95
CA ARG A 66 3.06 31.26 25.33
C ARG A 66 2.56 30.14 26.23
N GLY A 67 3.37 29.75 27.22
CA GLY A 67 3.04 28.67 28.16
C GLY A 67 3.25 27.25 27.62
N THR A 68 3.54 27.10 26.32
CA THR A 68 3.97 25.82 25.74
C THR A 68 5.49 25.79 25.56
N LEU A 69 6.07 24.59 25.48
CA LEU A 69 7.51 24.39 25.27
C LEU A 69 7.89 24.07 23.81
N ALA A 70 6.90 24.00 22.92
CA ALA A 70 7.11 23.72 21.49
C ALA A 70 7.19 25.01 20.68
N ASP A 71 7.97 25.01 19.59
CA ASP A 71 8.10 26.19 18.72
C ASP A 71 6.78 26.54 18.02
N ARG A 72 5.95 25.51 17.77
CA ARG A 72 4.70 25.60 17.02
C ARG A 72 3.63 24.70 17.63
N VAL A 73 2.38 25.15 17.51
CA VAL A 73 1.18 24.33 17.76
C VAL A 73 0.37 24.30 16.48
N LEU A 74 0.15 23.10 15.95
CA LEU A 74 -0.69 22.87 14.78
C LEU A 74 -2.08 22.40 15.24
N LEU A 75 -3.10 23.21 14.96
CA LEU A 75 -4.50 22.83 15.11
C LEU A 75 -4.97 22.11 13.83
N VAL A 76 -5.65 20.98 13.98
CA VAL A 76 -6.16 20.17 12.88
C VAL A 76 -7.66 19.94 13.03
N GLY A 77 -8.41 20.18 11.96
CA GLY A 77 -9.85 20.07 11.94
C GLY A 77 -10.27 18.61 11.82
N LEU A 78 -11.06 18.14 12.78
CA LEU A 78 -11.47 16.75 12.90
C LEU A 78 -12.87 16.48 12.32
N GLY A 79 -13.59 17.53 11.93
CA GLY A 79 -15.00 17.42 11.55
C GLY A 79 -15.89 17.14 12.75
N LYS A 80 -17.07 16.56 12.50
CA LYS A 80 -18.06 16.31 13.56
C LYS A 80 -17.61 15.14 14.44
N GLU A 81 -17.54 15.35 15.74
CA GLU A 81 -17.11 14.34 16.72
C GLU A 81 -17.90 13.02 16.62
N ARG A 82 -19.23 13.10 16.45
CA ARG A 82 -20.09 11.91 16.29
C ARG A 82 -19.82 11.10 15.01
N ASP A 83 -19.23 11.74 14.02
CA ASP A 83 -18.93 11.18 12.71
C ASP A 83 -17.44 10.82 12.58
N PHE A 84 -16.63 11.01 13.64
CA PHE A 84 -15.20 10.75 13.61
C PHE A 84 -14.89 9.24 13.55
N ARG A 85 -14.60 8.77 12.34
CA ARG A 85 -14.33 7.37 12.00
C ARG A 85 -13.01 7.25 11.23
N GLU A 86 -12.77 6.10 10.62
CA GLU A 86 -11.52 5.76 9.96
C GLU A 86 -11.13 6.79 8.88
N ARG A 87 -12.09 7.21 8.05
CA ARG A 87 -11.86 8.20 6.98
C ARG A 87 -11.47 9.56 7.55
N GLU A 88 -12.18 10.03 8.56
CA GLU A 88 -11.97 11.34 9.19
C GLU A 88 -10.61 11.36 9.87
N PHE A 89 -10.27 10.31 10.63
CA PHE A 89 -8.96 10.14 11.26
C PHE A 89 -7.82 10.17 10.22
N ARG A 90 -7.92 9.36 9.15
CA ARG A 90 -6.91 9.32 8.09
C ARG A 90 -6.80 10.66 7.36
N THR A 91 -7.91 11.35 7.12
CA THR A 91 -7.93 12.68 6.49
C THR A 91 -7.22 13.73 7.36
N ALA A 92 -7.53 13.78 8.65
CA ALA A 92 -6.92 14.71 9.60
C ALA A 92 -5.41 14.45 9.74
N THR A 93 -5.00 13.19 9.89
CA THR A 93 -3.58 12.82 9.94
C THR A 93 -2.84 13.22 8.65
N ARG A 94 -3.43 12.96 7.47
CA ARG A 94 -2.84 13.36 6.19
C ARG A 94 -2.65 14.88 6.10
N ALA A 95 -3.66 15.65 6.49
CA ALA A 95 -3.59 17.11 6.49
C ALA A 95 -2.49 17.64 7.42
N ALA A 96 -2.37 17.06 8.61
CA ALA A 96 -1.31 17.40 9.57
C ALA A 96 0.09 17.13 8.98
N VAL A 97 0.31 15.94 8.45
CA VAL A 97 1.62 15.53 7.93
C VAL A 97 2.02 16.33 6.70
N ARG A 98 1.09 16.60 5.77
CA ARG A 98 1.36 17.45 4.59
C ARG A 98 1.82 18.84 5.00
N LEU A 99 1.07 19.50 5.88
CA LEU A 99 1.44 20.83 6.33
C LEU A 99 2.78 20.81 7.10
N LEU A 100 3.01 19.82 7.98
CA LEU A 100 4.30 19.70 8.67
C LEU A 100 5.47 19.59 7.69
N ASN A 101 5.30 18.82 6.60
CA ASN A 101 6.33 18.62 5.58
C ASN A 101 6.58 19.87 4.68
N GLU A 102 5.68 20.84 4.71
CA GLU A 102 5.84 22.16 4.07
C GLU A 102 6.46 23.20 5.00
N THR A 103 6.62 22.87 6.30
CA THR A 103 7.21 23.76 7.31
C THR A 103 8.69 23.44 7.54
N GLY A 104 9.34 24.25 8.38
CA GLY A 104 10.70 23.96 8.87
C GLY A 104 10.77 22.93 10.02
N SER A 105 9.69 22.18 10.29
CA SER A 105 9.60 21.24 11.42
C SER A 105 10.30 19.93 11.07
N TYR A 106 11.45 19.64 11.70
CA TYR A 106 12.16 18.38 11.49
C TYR A 106 11.54 17.20 12.28
N GLU A 107 10.83 17.51 13.37
CA GLU A 107 10.07 16.55 14.18
C GLU A 107 8.75 17.15 14.68
N ALA A 108 7.77 16.29 14.99
CA ALA A 108 6.55 16.71 15.66
C ALA A 108 6.01 15.65 16.64
N VAL A 109 5.20 16.09 17.60
CA VAL A 109 4.42 15.20 18.49
C VAL A 109 2.95 15.29 18.11
N VAL A 110 2.34 14.16 17.77
CA VAL A 110 0.97 14.08 17.24
C VAL A 110 0.04 13.48 18.28
N TYR A 111 -0.94 14.27 18.73
CA TYR A 111 -1.96 13.85 19.70
C TYR A 111 -3.23 13.30 19.05
N LEU A 112 -3.34 13.35 17.72
CA LEU A 112 -4.52 12.84 17.00
C LEU A 112 -4.77 11.35 17.26
N THR A 113 -3.73 10.58 17.57
CA THR A 113 -3.83 9.15 17.92
C THR A 113 -4.50 8.89 19.26
N GLU A 114 -4.68 9.91 20.11
CA GLU A 114 -5.46 9.81 21.36
C GLU A 114 -6.97 9.95 21.13
N GLU A 115 -7.38 10.57 20.01
CA GLU A 115 -8.79 10.83 19.69
C GLU A 115 -9.56 9.54 19.45
N LYS A 116 -10.74 9.40 20.08
CA LYS A 116 -11.55 8.18 19.98
C LYS A 116 -12.09 8.02 18.56
N VAL A 117 -11.60 7.00 17.86
CA VAL A 117 -12.13 6.57 16.55
C VAL A 117 -13.13 5.45 16.77
N LYS A 118 -14.34 5.58 16.25
CA LYS A 118 -15.43 4.62 16.48
C LYS A 118 -15.00 3.20 16.10
N ARG A 119 -15.15 2.24 17.03
CA ARG A 119 -14.81 0.80 16.86
C ARG A 119 -13.32 0.51 16.60
N ARG A 120 -12.42 1.45 16.88
CA ARG A 120 -10.97 1.27 16.65
C ARG A 120 -10.17 1.49 17.92
N GLU A 121 -9.26 0.57 18.17
CA GLU A 121 -8.35 0.59 19.33
C GLU A 121 -7.19 1.58 19.14
N VAL A 122 -6.42 1.83 20.21
CA VAL A 122 -5.18 2.66 20.14
C VAL A 122 -4.22 2.11 19.09
N ALA A 123 -3.99 0.79 19.07
CA ALA A 123 -3.07 0.14 18.13
C ALA A 123 -3.44 0.44 16.68
N TRP A 124 -4.72 0.32 16.31
CA TRP A 124 -5.18 0.64 14.96
C TRP A 124 -4.91 2.10 14.58
N ARG A 125 -5.18 3.04 15.49
CA ARG A 125 -4.94 4.48 15.26
C ARG A 125 -3.45 4.76 15.03
N VAL A 126 -2.57 4.15 15.82
CA VAL A 126 -1.12 4.27 15.66
C VAL A 126 -0.67 3.71 14.31
N GLU A 127 -1.06 2.47 13.98
CA GLU A 127 -0.72 1.82 12.72
C GLU A 127 -1.15 2.65 11.50
N HIS A 128 -2.41 3.11 11.48
CA HIS A 128 -2.95 3.93 10.40
C HIS A 128 -2.34 5.33 10.34
N ALA A 129 -1.94 5.91 11.48
CA ALA A 129 -1.23 7.18 11.47
C ALA A 129 0.15 7.05 10.80
N VAL A 130 0.87 5.95 11.06
CA VAL A 130 2.15 5.65 10.39
C VAL A 130 1.96 5.47 8.89
N VAL A 131 1.01 4.61 8.48
CA VAL A 131 0.73 4.34 7.05
C VAL A 131 0.37 5.63 6.32
N VAL A 132 -0.56 6.44 6.87
CA VAL A 132 -0.96 7.71 6.26
C VAL A 132 0.17 8.73 6.24
N ALA A 133 1.01 8.78 7.28
CA ALA A 133 2.13 9.70 7.32
C ALA A 133 3.14 9.39 6.22
N MET A 134 3.48 8.11 6.03
CA MET A 134 4.36 7.67 4.94
C MET A 134 3.73 7.90 3.57
N GLU A 135 2.44 7.59 3.39
CA GLU A 135 1.68 7.88 2.17
C GLU A 135 1.73 9.37 1.81
N ALA A 136 1.53 10.24 2.81
CA ALA A 136 1.45 11.68 2.62
C ALA A 136 2.77 12.34 2.17
N VAL A 137 3.91 11.72 2.48
CA VAL A 137 5.25 12.23 2.11
C VAL A 137 5.89 11.47 0.95
N TYR A 138 5.25 10.42 0.44
CA TYR A 138 5.75 9.65 -0.68
C TYR A 138 5.95 10.54 -1.91
N ARG A 139 7.09 10.36 -2.58
CA ARG A 139 7.48 11.08 -3.78
C ARG A 139 8.21 10.13 -4.72
N PHE A 140 7.78 10.11 -5.98
CA PHE A 140 8.49 9.42 -7.05
C PHE A 140 9.24 10.45 -7.90
N ASP A 141 10.50 10.69 -7.54
CA ASP A 141 11.34 11.71 -8.18
C ASP A 141 12.54 11.12 -8.95
N GLU A 142 12.73 9.80 -8.92
CA GLU A 142 13.88 9.10 -9.53
C GLU A 142 14.01 9.38 -11.05
N MET A 143 12.88 9.62 -11.72
CA MET A 143 12.82 9.90 -13.16
C MET A 143 12.91 11.40 -13.50
N LYS A 144 13.10 12.28 -12.50
CA LYS A 144 13.24 13.72 -12.73
C LYS A 144 14.72 14.10 -12.85
N SER A 145 15.06 14.85 -13.90
CA SER A 145 16.41 15.41 -14.07
C SER A 145 16.76 16.48 -13.02
N GLN A 146 15.74 17.17 -12.49
CA GLN A 146 15.88 18.18 -11.44
C GLN A 146 14.84 17.90 -10.34
N PRO A 147 15.09 16.94 -9.45
CA PRO A 147 14.20 16.67 -8.33
C PRO A 147 14.17 17.89 -7.40
N ALA A 148 12.99 18.25 -6.89
CA ALA A 148 12.87 19.38 -5.98
C ALA A 148 13.53 19.06 -4.63
N ASP A 149 14.53 19.85 -4.25
CA ASP A 149 15.24 19.71 -2.98
C ASP A 149 14.33 20.02 -1.79
N VAL A 150 14.28 19.10 -0.83
CA VAL A 150 13.55 19.29 0.42
C VAL A 150 14.56 19.66 1.50
N ARG A 151 14.80 20.95 1.67
CA ARG A 151 15.85 21.47 2.58
C ARG A 151 15.70 21.02 4.04
N ARG A 152 14.47 20.83 4.53
CA ARG A 152 14.17 20.44 5.91
C ARG A 152 13.01 19.45 5.94
N PRO A 153 13.23 18.18 5.55
CA PRO A 153 12.16 17.20 5.51
C PRO A 153 11.71 16.88 6.94
N LEU A 154 10.43 16.55 7.10
CA LEU A 154 9.92 15.97 8.34
C LEU A 154 10.55 14.58 8.52
N ARG A 155 11.43 14.44 9.52
CA ARG A 155 12.20 13.20 9.73
C ARG A 155 11.59 12.28 10.76
N LYS A 156 10.92 12.83 11.77
CA LYS A 156 10.43 12.08 12.92
C LYS A 156 9.05 12.51 13.37
N LEU A 157 8.19 11.53 13.66
CA LEU A 157 6.91 11.74 14.33
C LEU A 157 6.87 10.96 15.63
N THR A 158 6.54 11.66 16.72
CA THR A 158 6.16 11.00 17.97
C THR A 158 4.64 10.90 18.01
N LEU A 159 4.10 9.69 18.09
CA LEU A 159 2.66 9.47 18.21
C LEU A 159 2.31 9.30 19.69
N SER A 160 1.37 10.12 20.17
CA SER A 160 0.96 10.06 21.56
C SER A 160 -0.10 8.98 21.79
N VAL A 161 0.00 8.27 22.90
CA VAL A 161 -0.99 7.29 23.35
C VAL A 161 -1.56 7.68 24.71
N PRO A 162 -2.87 7.42 24.95
CA PRO A 162 -3.55 7.93 26.15
C PRO A 162 -2.94 7.44 27.46
N GLN A 163 -2.47 6.19 27.51
CA GLN A 163 -1.96 5.57 28.74
C GLN A 163 -0.57 4.97 28.53
N ARG A 164 0.22 4.89 29.61
CA ARG A 164 1.53 4.22 29.57
C ARG A 164 1.42 2.72 29.25
N SER A 165 0.31 2.09 29.60
CA SER A 165 0.01 0.69 29.24
C SER A 165 -0.14 0.48 27.74
N ASP A 166 -0.42 1.53 26.96
CA ASP A 166 -0.57 1.44 25.51
C ASP A 166 0.77 1.50 24.76
N LEU A 167 1.88 1.81 25.44
CA LEU A 167 3.18 2.04 24.80
C LEU A 167 3.64 0.81 23.99
N THR A 168 3.66 -0.38 24.59
CA THR A 168 4.11 -1.60 23.90
C THR A 168 3.22 -1.98 22.72
N ALA A 169 1.90 -1.86 22.88
CA ALA A 169 0.96 -2.12 21.78
C ALA A 169 1.10 -1.09 20.65
N GLY A 170 1.33 0.17 21.00
CA GLY A 170 1.61 1.24 20.06
C GLY A 170 2.93 1.03 19.30
N GLU A 171 4.00 0.62 19.98
CA GLU A 171 5.30 0.35 19.34
C GLU A 171 5.18 -0.79 18.31
N ALA A 172 4.51 -1.88 18.70
CA ALA A 172 4.22 -2.98 17.78
C ALA A 172 3.34 -2.53 16.60
N ALA A 173 2.35 -1.67 16.84
CA ALA A 173 1.50 -1.12 15.79
C ALA A 173 2.24 -0.17 14.84
N ALA A 174 3.14 0.66 15.37
CA ALA A 174 3.98 1.51 14.55
C ALA A 174 4.94 0.71 13.67
N ALA A 175 5.52 -0.36 14.21
CA ALA A 175 6.35 -1.29 13.44
C ALA A 175 5.55 -1.96 12.30
N ARG A 176 4.32 -2.42 12.57
CA ARG A 176 3.41 -2.94 11.54
C ARG A 176 3.07 -1.90 10.49
N GLY A 177 2.67 -0.70 10.90
CA GLY A 177 2.33 0.39 9.98
C GLY A 177 3.51 0.78 9.09
N LEU A 178 4.72 0.77 9.63
CA LEU A 178 5.94 1.08 8.88
C LEU A 178 6.27 -0.01 7.85
N ALA A 179 6.18 -1.29 8.24
CA ALA A 179 6.39 -2.41 7.33
C ALA A 179 5.37 -2.44 6.17
N ILE A 180 4.09 -2.16 6.48
CA ILE A 180 3.03 -2.01 5.46
C ILE A 180 3.37 -0.83 4.54
N ALA A 181 3.74 0.33 5.10
CA ALA A 181 4.09 1.51 4.31
C ALA A 181 5.30 1.26 3.38
N HIS A 182 6.34 0.58 3.84
CA HIS A 182 7.48 0.19 2.99
C HIS A 182 7.07 -0.76 1.87
N GLY A 183 6.17 -1.71 2.16
CA GLY A 183 5.58 -2.58 1.14
C GLY A 183 4.79 -1.79 0.10
N MET A 184 3.99 -0.81 0.54
CA MET A 184 3.23 0.09 -0.34
C MET A 184 4.13 1.02 -1.16
N ASP A 185 5.22 1.52 -0.57
CA ASP A 185 6.22 2.34 -1.28
C ASP A 185 6.87 1.52 -2.39
N LEU A 186 7.34 0.30 -2.10
CA LEU A 186 7.89 -0.60 -3.11
C LEU A 186 6.89 -0.89 -4.24
N ALA A 187 5.63 -1.20 -3.91
CA ALA A 187 4.62 -1.46 -4.92
C ALA A 187 4.35 -0.22 -5.80
N ARG A 188 4.32 0.98 -5.20
CA ARG A 188 4.16 2.25 -5.92
C ARG A 188 5.36 2.56 -6.80
N ASP A 189 6.57 2.36 -6.32
CA ASP A 189 7.79 2.60 -7.09
C ASP A 189 7.82 1.70 -8.32
N LEU A 190 7.53 0.41 -8.15
CA LEU A 190 7.47 -0.55 -9.25
C LEU A 190 6.39 -0.17 -10.28
N GLY A 191 5.18 0.20 -9.86
CA GLY A 191 4.12 0.63 -10.78
C GLY A 191 4.43 1.98 -11.45
N ASN A 192 5.12 2.89 -10.76
CA ASN A 192 5.44 4.22 -11.30
C ASN A 192 6.58 4.20 -12.31
N LEU A 193 7.51 3.26 -12.19
CA LEU A 193 8.58 3.05 -13.16
C LEU A 193 7.99 2.83 -14.57
N PRO A 194 8.57 3.44 -15.61
CA PRO A 194 8.07 3.30 -16.97
C PRO A 194 8.40 1.91 -17.54
N GLY A 195 7.61 1.44 -18.52
CA GLY A 195 7.75 0.09 -19.09
C GLY A 195 9.12 -0.18 -19.74
N ASN A 196 9.85 0.87 -20.16
CA ASN A 196 11.22 0.72 -20.67
C ASN A 196 12.27 0.47 -19.56
N ILE A 197 11.92 0.62 -18.28
CA ILE A 197 12.78 0.32 -17.12
C ILE A 197 12.25 -0.89 -16.37
N CYS A 198 10.97 -0.87 -15.97
CA CYS A 198 10.36 -1.96 -15.20
C CYS A 198 9.93 -3.11 -16.11
N THR A 199 10.88 -3.75 -16.77
CA THR A 199 10.67 -4.94 -17.63
C THR A 199 10.51 -6.22 -16.78
N PRO A 200 10.16 -7.39 -17.37
CA PRO A 200 10.06 -8.64 -16.62
C PRO A 200 11.38 -9.02 -15.94
N THR A 201 12.50 -8.77 -16.62
CA THR A 201 13.85 -8.97 -16.08
C THR A 201 14.10 -8.06 -14.87
N TYR A 202 13.74 -6.77 -14.97
CA TYR A 202 13.86 -5.85 -13.85
C TYR A 202 13.06 -6.32 -12.62
N LEU A 203 11.82 -6.78 -12.81
CA LEU A 203 11.02 -7.34 -11.71
C LEU A 203 11.70 -8.54 -11.04
N ALA A 204 12.29 -9.44 -11.83
CA ALA A 204 13.00 -10.59 -11.32
C ALA A 204 14.24 -10.19 -10.51
N GLU A 205 15.05 -9.25 -11.03
CA GLU A 205 16.22 -8.71 -10.35
C GLU A 205 15.84 -8.00 -9.05
N ARG A 206 14.75 -7.21 -9.05
CA ARG A 206 14.26 -6.54 -7.85
C ARG A 206 13.76 -7.55 -6.81
N ALA A 207 13.08 -8.61 -7.23
CA ALA A 207 12.62 -9.67 -6.33
C ALA A 207 13.80 -10.42 -5.69
N GLN A 208 14.85 -10.75 -6.45
CA GLN A 208 16.06 -11.36 -5.93
C GLN A 208 16.81 -10.43 -4.95
N ALA A 209 16.91 -9.14 -5.27
CA ALA A 209 17.52 -8.16 -4.38
C ALA A 209 16.74 -8.02 -3.06
N LEU A 210 15.40 -7.98 -3.13
CA LEU A 210 14.52 -7.95 -1.97
C LEU A 210 14.69 -9.21 -1.09
N ALA A 211 14.74 -10.39 -1.71
CA ALA A 211 14.92 -11.66 -1.03
C ALA A 211 16.26 -11.75 -0.28
N LYS A 212 17.33 -11.24 -0.89
CA LYS A 212 18.64 -11.13 -0.26
C LYS A 212 18.65 -10.13 0.90
N GLU A 213 17.98 -8.99 0.74
CA GLU A 213 17.89 -7.93 1.76
C GLU A 213 17.17 -8.40 3.02
N LEU A 214 16.09 -9.18 2.85
CA LEU A 214 15.17 -9.56 3.94
C LEU A 214 15.19 -11.05 4.30
N ASP A 215 16.18 -11.79 3.81
CA ASP A 215 16.46 -13.19 4.15
C ASP A 215 15.28 -14.15 3.87
N PHE A 216 14.86 -14.22 2.60
CA PHE A 216 13.94 -15.24 2.11
C PHE A 216 14.40 -15.78 0.74
N SER A 217 13.77 -16.87 0.26
CA SER A 217 14.18 -17.52 -1.00
C SER A 217 13.54 -16.84 -2.21
N CYS A 218 14.30 -16.68 -3.30
CA CYS A 218 13.79 -16.25 -4.60
C CYS A 218 14.41 -17.08 -5.72
N GLN A 219 13.58 -17.86 -6.41
CA GLN A 219 13.94 -18.57 -7.64
C GLN A 219 13.30 -17.87 -8.83
N VAL A 220 14.04 -17.76 -9.92
CA VAL A 220 13.54 -17.21 -11.19
C VAL A 220 13.63 -18.31 -12.24
N LEU A 221 12.51 -18.61 -12.88
CA LEU A 221 12.45 -19.56 -14.00
C LEU A 221 12.39 -18.78 -15.30
N ASP A 222 13.29 -19.12 -16.22
CA ASP A 222 13.37 -18.55 -17.56
C ASP A 222 12.57 -19.41 -18.55
N ARG A 223 12.47 -18.91 -19.79
CA ARG A 223 11.75 -19.56 -20.88
C ARG A 223 11.99 -21.08 -20.99
N PRO A 224 13.23 -21.61 -20.96
CA PRO A 224 13.44 -23.06 -21.06
C PRO A 224 12.75 -23.86 -19.94
N GLN A 225 12.77 -23.37 -18.71
CA GLN A 225 12.09 -23.99 -17.58
C GLN A 225 10.56 -23.89 -17.71
N LEU A 226 10.04 -22.79 -18.26
CA LEU A 226 8.60 -22.64 -18.54
C LEU A 226 8.12 -23.61 -19.63
N GLU A 227 8.96 -23.85 -20.65
CA GLU A 227 8.70 -24.83 -21.71
C GLU A 227 8.70 -26.25 -21.16
N GLU A 228 9.67 -26.59 -20.28
CA GLU A 228 9.72 -27.88 -19.59
C GLU A 228 8.49 -28.12 -18.71
N LEU A 229 8.04 -27.07 -18.00
CA LEU A 229 6.82 -27.09 -17.20
C LEU A 229 5.53 -27.08 -18.04
N LYS A 230 5.63 -26.96 -19.36
CA LYS A 230 4.50 -26.89 -20.31
C LYS A 230 3.54 -25.74 -20.00
N MET A 231 4.05 -24.60 -19.56
CA MET A 231 3.27 -23.37 -19.35
C MET A 231 2.92 -22.69 -20.69
N GLY A 232 2.22 -23.42 -21.57
CA GLY A 232 1.97 -22.97 -22.95
C GLY A 232 1.02 -21.79 -23.05
N SER A 233 0.14 -21.58 -22.05
CA SER A 233 -0.77 -20.43 -21.99
C SER A 233 -0.02 -19.16 -21.56
N PHE A 234 0.89 -19.25 -20.60
CA PHE A 234 1.79 -18.16 -20.28
C PHE A 234 2.71 -17.85 -21.46
N LEU A 235 3.42 -18.85 -21.98
CA LEU A 235 4.38 -18.67 -23.07
C LEU A 235 3.74 -18.05 -24.32
N SER A 236 2.48 -18.32 -24.63
CA SER A 236 1.81 -17.70 -25.77
C SER A 236 1.72 -16.18 -25.68
N VAL A 237 1.49 -15.63 -24.48
CA VAL A 237 1.44 -14.16 -24.28
C VAL A 237 2.78 -13.50 -24.60
N THR A 238 3.87 -14.21 -24.33
CA THR A 238 5.24 -13.69 -24.43
C THR A 238 5.78 -13.61 -25.86
N ASN A 239 5.15 -14.31 -26.82
CA ASN A 239 5.69 -14.51 -28.16
C ASN A 239 5.87 -13.22 -28.97
N GLY A 240 5.18 -12.16 -28.56
CA GLY A 240 5.25 -10.85 -29.21
C GLY A 240 6.35 -9.92 -28.70
N SER A 241 6.92 -10.19 -27.51
CA SER A 241 7.94 -9.32 -26.92
C SER A 241 9.34 -9.87 -27.10
N GLU A 242 10.30 -8.96 -27.25
CA GLU A 242 11.74 -9.25 -27.18
C GLU A 242 12.23 -9.33 -25.73
N GLN A 243 11.45 -8.83 -24.75
CA GLN A 243 11.77 -9.02 -23.34
C GLN A 243 11.50 -10.48 -22.94
N PRO A 244 12.48 -11.18 -22.36
CA PRO A 244 12.30 -12.56 -21.95
C PRO A 244 11.29 -12.64 -20.79
N PRO A 245 10.38 -13.63 -20.78
CA PRO A 245 9.49 -13.83 -19.64
C PRO A 245 10.26 -14.31 -18.42
N LYS A 246 9.75 -13.95 -17.24
CA LYS A 246 10.28 -14.38 -15.95
C LYS A 246 9.14 -14.93 -15.10
N PHE A 247 9.30 -16.14 -14.59
CA PHE A 247 8.42 -16.64 -13.53
C PHE A 247 9.17 -16.60 -12.21
N ILE A 248 8.74 -15.73 -11.32
CA ILE A 248 9.42 -15.45 -10.06
C ILE A 248 8.70 -16.20 -8.95
N VAL A 249 9.45 -17.00 -8.20
CA VAL A 249 8.98 -17.82 -7.08
C VAL A 249 9.67 -17.35 -5.81
N LEU A 250 8.88 -16.84 -4.87
CA LEU A 250 9.33 -16.33 -3.57
C LEU A 250 8.87 -17.28 -2.48
N GLU A 251 9.73 -17.62 -1.53
CA GLU A 251 9.37 -18.49 -0.42
C GLU A 251 9.87 -17.90 0.90
N TYR A 252 8.91 -17.53 1.75
CA TYR A 252 9.13 -17.04 3.10
C TYR A 252 8.68 -18.11 4.11
N ASN A 253 9.62 -18.60 4.93
CA ASN A 253 9.40 -19.69 5.88
C ASN A 253 9.48 -19.19 7.33
N GLY A 254 8.54 -18.34 7.74
CA GLY A 254 8.48 -17.75 9.08
C GLY A 254 7.85 -18.65 10.15
N ALA A 255 7.32 -19.81 9.77
CA ALA A 255 6.69 -20.76 10.69
C ALA A 255 7.30 -22.17 10.58
N GLY A 256 6.69 -23.14 11.29
CA GLY A 256 7.17 -24.52 11.30
C GLY A 256 7.12 -25.15 9.91
N LYS A 257 8.13 -25.95 9.55
CA LYS A 257 8.24 -26.62 8.23
C LYS A 257 7.04 -27.48 7.83
N LYS A 258 6.25 -27.95 8.80
CA LYS A 258 5.04 -28.77 8.56
C LYS A 258 3.79 -27.93 8.27
N GLN A 259 3.84 -26.62 8.53
CA GLN A 259 2.72 -25.74 8.25
C GLN A 259 2.65 -25.49 6.75
N LYS A 260 1.51 -25.83 6.15
CA LYS A 260 1.22 -25.56 4.74
C LYS A 260 1.20 -24.05 4.48
N PRO A 261 1.74 -23.57 3.36
CA PRO A 261 1.81 -22.13 3.09
C PRO A 261 0.46 -21.57 2.64
N MET A 262 0.36 -20.24 2.63
CA MET A 262 -0.54 -19.53 1.74
C MET A 262 0.23 -19.15 0.46
N VAL A 263 -0.45 -19.07 -0.68
CA VAL A 263 0.15 -18.63 -1.94
C VAL A 263 -0.49 -17.33 -2.40
N LEU A 264 0.33 -16.34 -2.75
CA LEU A 264 -0.10 -15.13 -3.46
C LEU A 264 0.38 -15.19 -4.90
N VAL A 265 -0.50 -14.91 -5.86
CA VAL A 265 -0.17 -14.91 -7.29
C VAL A 265 -0.37 -13.52 -7.87
N GLY A 266 0.68 -12.90 -8.41
CA GLY A 266 0.61 -11.55 -8.97
C GLY A 266 0.63 -11.55 -10.49
N LYS A 267 -0.34 -10.88 -11.13
CA LYS A 267 -0.26 -10.52 -12.56
C LYS A 267 0.94 -9.59 -12.78
N GLY A 268 1.87 -9.97 -13.65
CA GLY A 268 3.11 -9.24 -13.91
C GLY A 268 3.25 -8.77 -15.37
N ILE A 269 2.20 -8.24 -16.00
CA ILE A 269 2.33 -7.68 -17.35
C ILE A 269 2.98 -6.30 -17.26
N THR A 270 4.27 -6.21 -17.58
CA THR A 270 5.03 -4.96 -17.37
C THR A 270 4.68 -3.86 -18.37
N PHE A 271 4.14 -4.25 -19.52
CA PHE A 271 3.45 -3.37 -20.42
C PHE A 271 2.43 -4.16 -21.24
N ASP A 272 1.20 -3.65 -21.29
CA ASP A 272 0.10 -4.26 -22.04
C ASP A 272 -0.36 -3.36 -23.19
N SER A 273 0.10 -3.66 -24.40
CA SER A 273 -0.41 -3.03 -25.62
C SER A 273 -1.72 -3.64 -26.12
N GLY A 274 -2.12 -4.78 -25.55
CA GLY A 274 -3.17 -5.67 -26.05
C GLY A 274 -2.72 -6.68 -27.11
N GLY A 275 -1.48 -6.63 -27.56
CA GLY A 275 -0.95 -7.54 -28.58
C GLY A 275 -1.56 -7.25 -29.96
N ILE A 276 -1.99 -8.29 -30.69
CA ILE A 276 -2.65 -8.15 -32.00
C ILE A 276 -4.04 -7.48 -31.85
N SER A 277 -4.76 -7.79 -30.77
CA SER A 277 -5.96 -7.08 -30.33
C SER A 277 -5.60 -5.74 -29.66
N ILE A 278 -4.91 -4.88 -30.40
CA ILE A 278 -4.26 -3.67 -29.88
C ILE A 278 -5.25 -2.71 -29.19
N LYS A 279 -4.83 -2.17 -28.05
CA LYS A 279 -5.58 -1.13 -27.33
C LYS A 279 -5.60 0.19 -28.11
N PRO A 280 -6.60 1.06 -27.89
CA PRO A 280 -6.54 2.45 -28.34
C PRO A 280 -5.33 3.20 -27.76
N ALA A 281 -4.85 4.22 -28.47
CA ALA A 281 -3.70 5.01 -28.03
C ALA A 281 -3.95 5.82 -26.74
N HIS A 282 -5.20 6.21 -26.49
CA HIS A 282 -5.57 6.98 -25.30
C HIS A 282 -5.32 6.17 -24.02
N ASP A 283 -4.61 6.75 -23.06
CA ASP A 283 -4.23 6.14 -21.77
C ASP A 283 -3.40 4.84 -21.87
N MET A 284 -2.85 4.49 -23.04
CA MET A 284 -2.01 3.29 -23.18
C MET A 284 -0.74 3.39 -22.32
N ASP A 285 -0.28 4.59 -21.99
CA ASP A 285 0.82 4.80 -21.05
C ASP A 285 0.51 4.31 -19.63
N HIS A 286 -0.76 4.26 -19.22
CA HIS A 286 -1.18 3.67 -17.95
C HIS A 286 -1.03 2.14 -17.93
N MET A 287 -0.83 1.48 -19.07
CA MET A 287 -0.65 0.02 -19.13
C MET A 287 0.71 -0.44 -18.59
N LYS A 288 1.60 0.48 -18.20
CA LYS A 288 2.73 0.17 -17.31
C LYS A 288 2.28 -0.32 -15.92
N PHE A 289 1.06 0.04 -15.49
CA PHE A 289 0.50 -0.39 -14.21
C PHE A 289 -0.06 -1.82 -14.26
N ASP A 290 0.01 -2.51 -15.40
CA ASP A 290 -0.59 -3.84 -15.57
C ASP A 290 0.19 -4.99 -14.89
N MET A 291 1.25 -4.60 -14.16
CA MET A 291 2.06 -5.43 -13.27
C MET A 291 1.81 -5.10 -11.79
N CYS A 292 0.85 -4.23 -11.46
CA CYS A 292 0.58 -3.84 -10.06
C CYS A 292 0.14 -5.02 -9.17
N GLY A 293 -0.40 -6.09 -9.77
CA GLY A 293 -0.61 -7.36 -9.08
C GLY A 293 0.70 -7.93 -8.54
N ALA A 294 1.71 -8.10 -9.39
CA ALA A 294 3.06 -8.49 -9.00
C ALA A 294 3.72 -7.50 -8.02
N ALA A 295 3.55 -6.19 -8.24
CA ALA A 295 4.06 -5.16 -7.34
C ALA A 295 3.51 -5.32 -5.92
N SER A 296 2.20 -5.61 -5.80
CA SER A 296 1.55 -5.83 -4.50
C SER A 296 2.03 -7.10 -3.79
N VAL A 297 2.33 -8.16 -4.54
CA VAL A 297 2.92 -9.40 -3.98
C VAL A 297 4.32 -9.10 -3.42
N LEU A 298 5.17 -8.41 -4.18
CA LEU A 298 6.51 -8.01 -3.71
C LEU A 298 6.44 -7.08 -2.49
N GLY A 299 5.51 -6.11 -2.50
CA GLY A 299 5.24 -5.23 -1.36
C GLY A 299 4.76 -6.00 -0.12
N THR A 300 3.93 -7.03 -0.31
CA THR A 300 3.47 -7.89 0.79
C THR A 300 4.64 -8.70 1.37
N PHE A 301 5.50 -9.26 0.52
CA PHE A 301 6.71 -9.96 0.97
C PHE A 301 7.66 -9.06 1.77
N ARG A 302 7.85 -7.80 1.34
CA ARG A 302 8.57 -6.77 2.10
C ARG A 302 7.99 -6.66 3.52
N ALA A 303 6.69 -6.39 3.63
CA ALA A 303 6.05 -6.17 4.92
C ALA A 303 6.12 -7.40 5.85
N ILE A 304 5.86 -8.59 5.29
CA ILE A 304 5.87 -9.86 6.03
C ILE A 304 7.27 -10.19 6.57
N ALA A 305 8.30 -10.02 5.74
CA ALA A 305 9.67 -10.34 6.13
C ALA A 305 10.23 -9.30 7.13
N GLU A 306 9.95 -8.00 6.95
CA GLU A 306 10.30 -6.97 7.94
C GLU A 306 9.68 -7.25 9.32
N LEU A 307 8.43 -7.71 9.35
CA LEU A 307 7.73 -8.07 10.59
C LEU A 307 8.15 -9.42 11.17
N LYS A 308 8.92 -10.21 10.42
CA LYS A 308 9.25 -11.61 10.76
C LYS A 308 7.99 -12.40 11.14
N ALA A 309 6.94 -12.26 10.31
CA ALA A 309 5.64 -12.82 10.61
C ALA A 309 5.72 -14.35 10.74
N LYS A 310 4.97 -14.92 11.69
CA LYS A 310 5.01 -16.36 11.98
C LYS A 310 4.11 -17.17 11.04
N ILE A 311 4.35 -17.05 9.74
CA ILE A 311 3.62 -17.73 8.66
C ILE A 311 4.57 -18.31 7.61
N ASN A 312 4.10 -19.30 6.85
CA ASN A 312 4.75 -19.71 5.61
C ASN A 312 3.98 -19.08 4.43
N LEU A 313 4.69 -18.40 3.54
CA LEU A 313 4.12 -17.67 2.42
C LEU A 313 4.91 -17.95 1.14
N VAL A 314 4.20 -18.27 0.06
CA VAL A 314 4.76 -18.42 -1.27
C VAL A 314 4.21 -17.31 -2.17
N GLY A 315 5.08 -16.68 -2.95
CA GLY A 315 4.72 -15.64 -3.91
C GLY A 315 5.05 -16.13 -5.31
N LEU A 316 4.08 -16.09 -6.21
CA LEU A 316 4.26 -16.45 -7.62
C LEU A 316 3.97 -15.23 -8.47
N VAL A 317 4.93 -14.81 -9.28
CA VAL A 317 4.75 -13.70 -10.21
C VAL A 317 5.05 -14.20 -11.62
N ALA A 318 4.03 -14.19 -12.47
CA ALA A 318 4.18 -14.44 -13.90
C ALA A 318 4.43 -13.10 -14.59
N ALA A 319 5.71 -12.81 -14.89
CA ALA A 319 6.11 -11.54 -15.48
C ALA A 319 6.43 -11.68 -16.98
N CYS A 320 5.79 -10.85 -17.80
CA CYS A 320 6.08 -10.69 -19.23
C CYS A 320 5.57 -9.36 -19.78
N GLU A 321 5.74 -9.13 -21.08
CA GLU A 321 5.11 -8.04 -21.82
C GLU A 321 4.18 -8.61 -22.88
N ASN A 322 3.07 -7.89 -23.14
CA ASN A 322 2.15 -8.20 -24.22
C ASN A 322 2.30 -7.18 -25.35
N MET A 323 2.92 -7.60 -26.45
CA MET A 323 3.34 -6.72 -27.56
C MET A 323 2.88 -7.26 -28.93
N PRO A 324 2.50 -6.40 -29.89
CA PRO A 324 2.32 -6.82 -31.27
C PRO A 324 3.67 -7.09 -31.94
N ASN A 325 3.77 -8.19 -32.66
CA ASN A 325 4.92 -8.60 -33.47
C ASN A 325 4.45 -9.61 -34.52
N GLY A 326 5.21 -9.86 -35.58
CA GLY A 326 4.97 -10.95 -36.53
C GLY A 326 5.00 -12.35 -35.90
N ARG A 327 5.52 -12.51 -34.67
CA ARG A 327 5.48 -13.75 -33.88
C ARG A 327 4.40 -13.79 -32.81
N ALA A 328 3.67 -12.70 -32.60
CA ALA A 328 2.68 -12.61 -31.53
C ALA A 328 1.54 -13.64 -31.71
N THR A 329 0.98 -14.06 -30.58
CA THR A 329 -0.26 -14.84 -30.57
C THR A 329 -1.36 -14.06 -31.28
N LYS A 330 -2.23 -14.76 -32.01
CA LYS A 330 -3.32 -14.17 -32.81
C LYS A 330 -4.67 -14.57 -32.21
N PRO A 331 -5.70 -13.74 -32.39
CA PRO A 331 -7.08 -14.16 -32.19
C PRO A 331 -7.40 -15.45 -32.97
N GLY A 332 -7.96 -16.44 -32.29
CA GLY A 332 -8.27 -17.78 -32.81
C GLY A 332 -7.16 -18.82 -32.63
N ASP A 333 -5.97 -18.45 -32.14
CA ASP A 333 -4.96 -19.45 -31.77
C ASP A 333 -5.47 -20.29 -30.59
N ILE A 334 -5.22 -21.60 -30.63
CA ILE A 334 -5.52 -22.52 -29.52
C ILE A 334 -4.22 -22.92 -28.84
N VAL A 335 -4.12 -22.65 -27.55
CA VAL A 335 -2.94 -22.94 -26.72
C VAL A 335 -3.27 -24.01 -25.69
N ARG A 336 -2.25 -24.77 -25.25
CA ARG A 336 -2.39 -25.77 -24.18
C ARG A 336 -1.73 -25.23 -22.91
N SER A 337 -2.50 -25.09 -21.85
CA SER A 337 -2.03 -24.67 -20.52
C SER A 337 -1.25 -25.78 -19.80
N MET A 338 -0.59 -25.43 -18.69
CA MET A 338 0.13 -26.33 -17.79
C MET A 338 -0.77 -27.44 -17.23
N SER A 339 -2.06 -27.15 -17.01
CA SER A 339 -3.04 -28.14 -16.56
C SER A 339 -3.40 -29.18 -17.63
N GLY A 340 -2.97 -28.95 -18.88
CA GLY A 340 -3.29 -29.76 -20.04
C GLY A 340 -4.57 -29.35 -20.77
N GLN A 341 -5.36 -28.43 -20.21
CA GLN A 341 -6.55 -27.85 -20.85
C GLN A 341 -6.15 -26.96 -22.03
N THR A 342 -6.98 -26.95 -23.07
CA THR A 342 -6.81 -26.08 -24.24
C THR A 342 -7.65 -24.82 -24.11
N VAL A 343 -7.09 -23.68 -24.50
CA VAL A 343 -7.73 -22.36 -24.47
C VAL A 343 -7.68 -21.74 -25.86
N GLU A 344 -8.84 -21.37 -26.39
CA GLU A 344 -8.92 -20.56 -27.61
C GLU A 344 -8.76 -19.08 -27.24
N VAL A 345 -7.74 -18.43 -27.81
CA VAL A 345 -7.44 -17.02 -27.54
C VAL A 345 -8.29 -16.17 -28.47
N LEU A 346 -9.48 -15.76 -28.04
CA LEU A 346 -10.36 -14.90 -28.86
C LEU A 346 -9.90 -13.44 -28.90
N ASN A 347 -9.19 -12.99 -27.86
CA ASN A 347 -8.71 -11.62 -27.74
C ASN A 347 -7.37 -11.63 -26.98
N THR A 348 -6.33 -11.05 -27.58
CA THR A 348 -4.98 -11.04 -27.00
C THR A 348 -4.79 -9.96 -25.92
N ASP A 349 -5.78 -9.08 -25.74
CA ASP A 349 -5.90 -8.11 -24.63
C ASP A 349 -6.56 -8.72 -23.37
N ALA A 350 -6.83 -10.03 -23.42
CA ALA A 350 -7.24 -10.83 -22.28
C ALA A 350 -6.07 -11.73 -21.82
N GLU A 351 -4.85 -11.23 -21.87
CA GLU A 351 -3.60 -11.93 -21.60
C GLU A 351 -3.39 -12.25 -20.12
N GLY A 352 -3.83 -11.37 -19.21
CA GLY A 352 -3.59 -11.54 -17.78
C GLY A 352 -4.10 -12.87 -17.24
N ARG A 353 -5.29 -13.32 -17.69
CA ARG A 353 -5.84 -14.62 -17.27
C ARG A 353 -5.09 -15.81 -17.89
N LEU A 354 -4.43 -15.63 -19.03
CA LEU A 354 -3.63 -16.67 -19.69
C LEU A 354 -2.33 -16.93 -18.95
N ILE A 355 -1.69 -15.88 -18.39
CA ILE A 355 -0.49 -16.05 -17.56
C ILE A 355 -0.84 -16.56 -16.15
N LEU A 356 -1.99 -16.15 -15.61
CA LEU A 356 -2.42 -16.54 -14.27
C LEU A 356 -2.84 -18.01 -14.18
N CYS A 357 -3.50 -18.58 -15.20
CA CYS A 357 -3.96 -19.97 -15.12
C CYS A 357 -2.79 -20.98 -15.00
N ASP A 358 -1.67 -20.72 -15.68
CA ASP A 358 -0.46 -21.54 -15.54
C ASP A 358 0.23 -21.31 -14.19
N ALA A 359 0.23 -20.07 -13.67
CA ALA A 359 0.73 -19.77 -12.34
C ALA A 359 -0.10 -20.44 -11.22
N LEU A 360 -1.43 -20.45 -11.37
CA LEU A 360 -2.36 -21.12 -10.45
C LEU A 360 -2.17 -22.65 -10.49
N THR A 361 -1.95 -23.22 -11.67
CA THR A 361 -1.60 -24.66 -11.81
C THR A 361 -0.26 -24.94 -11.13
N TYR A 362 0.74 -24.07 -11.31
CA TYR A 362 2.03 -24.21 -10.63
C TYR A 362 1.87 -24.19 -9.11
N ALA A 363 0.95 -23.38 -8.55
CA ALA A 363 0.73 -23.26 -7.11
C ALA A 363 0.33 -24.57 -6.42
N GLU A 364 -0.29 -25.52 -7.13
CA GLU A 364 -0.77 -26.79 -6.57
C GLU A 364 0.35 -27.61 -5.92
N ARG A 365 1.59 -27.50 -6.42
CA ARG A 365 2.77 -28.22 -5.90
C ARG A 365 3.10 -27.89 -4.44
N TYR A 366 2.58 -26.77 -3.93
CA TYR A 366 2.79 -26.34 -2.54
C TYR A 366 1.73 -26.87 -1.56
N GLU A 367 0.71 -27.57 -2.06
CA GLU A 367 -0.46 -27.99 -1.28
C GLU A 367 -1.00 -26.88 -0.35
N PRO A 368 -1.29 -25.68 -0.88
CA PRO A 368 -1.52 -24.50 -0.07
C PRO A 368 -2.81 -24.57 0.75
N THR A 369 -2.83 -23.84 1.87
CA THR A 369 -4.05 -23.62 2.66
C THR A 369 -5.02 -22.64 2.01
N ALA A 370 -4.49 -21.69 1.23
CA ALA A 370 -5.23 -20.73 0.43
C ALA A 370 -4.35 -20.25 -0.72
N VAL A 371 -4.97 -19.94 -1.86
CA VAL A 371 -4.34 -19.26 -3.01
C VAL A 371 -5.15 -17.99 -3.28
N VAL A 372 -4.46 -16.86 -3.39
CA VAL A 372 -5.07 -15.56 -3.71
C VAL A 372 -4.30 -14.96 -4.88
N ASP A 373 -4.94 -14.82 -6.03
CA ASP A 373 -4.38 -14.02 -7.12
C ASP A 373 -4.79 -12.55 -6.99
N ILE A 374 -3.88 -11.65 -7.39
CA ILE A 374 -4.06 -10.20 -7.40
C ILE A 374 -3.71 -9.69 -8.80
N ALA A 375 -4.66 -9.03 -9.46
CA ALA A 375 -4.51 -8.65 -10.86
C ALA A 375 -5.29 -7.39 -11.23
N THR A 376 -4.66 -6.52 -12.02
CA THR A 376 -5.29 -5.48 -12.84
C THR A 376 -6.00 -6.11 -14.03
N LEU A 377 -7.04 -6.90 -13.78
CA LEU A 377 -7.50 -7.90 -14.75
C LEU A 377 -8.49 -7.37 -15.78
N THR A 378 -9.39 -6.45 -15.40
CA THR A 378 -10.46 -6.00 -16.31
C THR A 378 -10.82 -4.53 -16.11
N GLY A 379 -11.06 -3.82 -17.21
CA GLY A 379 -11.71 -2.51 -17.16
C GLY A 379 -13.15 -2.56 -16.63
N ALA A 380 -13.82 -3.72 -16.72
CA ALA A 380 -15.17 -3.91 -16.20
C ALA A 380 -15.25 -3.70 -14.67
N MET A 381 -14.20 -4.03 -13.92
CA MET A 381 -14.18 -3.76 -12.48
C MET A 381 -14.17 -2.26 -12.15
N VAL A 382 -13.53 -1.44 -12.98
CA VAL A 382 -13.56 0.03 -12.83
C VAL A 382 -14.98 0.56 -13.08
N ILE A 383 -15.71 0.00 -14.05
CA ILE A 383 -17.11 0.34 -14.29
C ILE A 383 -17.99 -0.07 -13.10
N ALA A 384 -17.75 -1.25 -12.51
CA ALA A 384 -18.58 -1.81 -11.45
C ALA A 384 -18.37 -1.16 -10.08
N LEU A 385 -17.11 -0.95 -9.66
CA LEU A 385 -16.76 -0.51 -8.30
C LEU A 385 -15.99 0.83 -8.26
N GLY A 386 -15.70 1.42 -9.42
CA GLY A 386 -14.91 2.64 -9.51
C GLY A 386 -13.49 2.44 -9.00
N HIS A 387 -12.96 3.47 -8.34
CA HIS A 387 -11.60 3.48 -7.77
C HIS A 387 -11.60 3.40 -6.24
N ILE A 388 -12.66 2.82 -5.65
CA ILE A 388 -12.93 2.89 -4.19
C ILE A 388 -12.76 1.54 -3.50
N ALA A 389 -13.00 0.43 -4.21
CA ALA A 389 -12.89 -0.92 -3.68
C ALA A 389 -12.43 -1.91 -4.77
N CYS A 390 -11.67 -2.93 -4.35
CA CYS A 390 -11.26 -4.04 -5.20
C CYS A 390 -12.38 -5.08 -5.35
N GLY A 391 -12.50 -5.72 -6.51
CA GLY A 391 -13.40 -6.87 -6.67
C GLY A 391 -12.78 -8.15 -6.13
N VAL A 392 -13.55 -8.95 -5.40
CA VAL A 392 -13.14 -10.27 -4.92
C VAL A 392 -14.07 -11.33 -5.48
N PHE A 393 -13.51 -12.34 -6.14
CA PHE A 393 -14.19 -13.56 -6.54
C PHE A 393 -13.56 -14.70 -5.76
N SER A 394 -14.36 -15.66 -5.31
CA SER A 394 -13.83 -16.81 -4.57
C SER A 394 -14.72 -18.03 -4.72
N ASN A 395 -14.09 -19.19 -4.83
CA ASN A 395 -14.75 -20.49 -4.69
C ASN A 395 -14.93 -20.92 -3.22
N SER A 396 -14.54 -20.05 -2.26
CA SER A 396 -14.60 -20.32 -0.83
C SER A 396 -15.13 -19.11 -0.05
N ASP A 397 -16.34 -19.25 0.50
CA ASP A 397 -16.97 -18.21 1.30
C ASP A 397 -16.15 -17.79 2.54
N SER A 398 -15.41 -18.74 3.13
CA SER A 398 -14.59 -18.44 4.31
C SER A 398 -13.39 -17.57 3.94
N LEU A 399 -12.74 -17.85 2.81
CA LEU A 399 -11.64 -17.03 2.29
C LEU A 399 -12.13 -15.65 1.86
N ALA A 400 -13.26 -15.57 1.13
CA ALA A 400 -13.87 -14.30 0.76
C ALA A 400 -14.15 -13.43 2.00
N ARG A 401 -14.83 -13.97 3.02
CA ARG A 401 -15.12 -13.23 4.26
C ARG A 401 -13.84 -12.79 4.99
N ALA A 402 -12.80 -13.63 5.01
CA ALA A 402 -11.52 -13.27 5.62
C ALA A 402 -10.86 -12.09 4.90
N LEU A 403 -10.85 -12.08 3.56
CA LEU A 403 -10.29 -10.98 2.75
C LEU A 403 -11.10 -9.69 2.92
N LEU A 404 -12.45 -9.77 2.90
CA LEU A 404 -13.30 -8.60 3.14
C LEU A 404 -13.07 -8.01 4.54
N GLY A 405 -12.97 -8.86 5.57
CA GLY A 405 -12.66 -8.44 6.93
C GLY A 405 -11.29 -7.77 7.03
N ALA A 406 -10.27 -8.32 6.36
CA ALA A 406 -8.93 -7.73 6.30
C ALA A 406 -8.95 -6.37 5.61
N GLY A 407 -9.71 -6.21 4.52
CA GLY A 407 -9.85 -4.92 3.81
C GLY A 407 -10.53 -3.84 4.65
N GLU A 408 -11.56 -4.20 5.43
CA GLU A 408 -12.20 -3.29 6.38
C GLU A 408 -11.26 -2.90 7.54
N GLU A 409 -10.40 -3.81 7.99
CA GLU A 409 -9.39 -3.51 9.03
C GLU A 409 -8.30 -2.58 8.50
N ALA A 410 -7.75 -2.88 7.33
CA ALA A 410 -6.67 -2.13 6.70
C ALA A 410 -7.12 -0.78 6.09
N PHE A 411 -8.43 -0.53 6.00
CA PHE A 411 -9.01 0.56 5.22
C PHE A 411 -8.60 0.50 3.73
N ASP A 412 -8.49 -0.71 3.20
CA ASP A 412 -8.26 -1.04 1.79
C ASP A 412 -9.33 -2.02 1.34
N ARG A 413 -10.51 -1.47 1.01
CA ARG A 413 -11.76 -2.23 0.96
C ARG A 413 -11.84 -3.09 -0.29
N ALA A 414 -12.44 -4.25 -0.11
CA ALA A 414 -12.85 -5.12 -1.19
C ALA A 414 -14.37 -5.30 -1.19
N TRP A 415 -14.92 -5.72 -2.32
CA TRP A 415 -16.32 -6.10 -2.47
C TRP A 415 -16.42 -7.43 -3.19
N GLN A 416 -17.16 -8.38 -2.60
CA GLN A 416 -17.33 -9.69 -3.20
C GLN A 416 -18.31 -9.61 -4.38
N MET A 417 -17.86 -10.13 -5.51
CA MET A 417 -18.64 -10.32 -6.72
C MET A 417 -19.08 -11.80 -6.80
N PRO A 418 -20.25 -12.07 -7.40
CA PRO A 418 -20.78 -13.43 -7.51
C PRO A 418 -19.96 -14.33 -8.43
#